data_AF-Q3JTQ8-F1
#
_entry.id   AF-Q3JTQ8-F1
#
_cell.length_a   1.000
_cell.length_b   1.000
_cell.length_c   1.000
_cell.angle_alpha   90.00
_cell.angle_beta   90.00
_cell.angle_gamma   90.00
#
_symmetry.space_group_name_H-M   'P 1'
#
loop_
_entity.id
_entity.type
_entity.pdbx_description
1 polymer ?
#
loop_
_entity_poly.entity_id
_entity_poly.type
_entity_poly.pdbx_seq_one_letter_code
_entity_poly.pdbx_strand_id
1 'polypeptide(L)'
;MFSAVVIKSVNEDSRVFEGIASTPTADRVNDVVEPLGLTFQKETPLLLNHKIDQPVGTVQFGTPTAKGLPFRAQIPKVDEEGEVKRRTDEAWHSVKSGLIKGVSIRFRPTEYAYKDDGGMHYKKADISELSLTAIPCNPEALITAFKSLAEIPDIAPTTPEGNAQGKQADPPTGAATTQAIEIAPRAALKPFFYPTY
;
A
#
# COMPACT_ATOMS: atom_id res chain seq x y z
N MET A 1 5.62 -22.84 -6.90
CA MET A 1 5.29 -22.82 -8.35
C MET A 1 5.43 -21.38 -8.83
N PHE A 2 6.28 -21.11 -9.82
CA PHE A 2 6.38 -19.76 -10.40
C PHE A 2 5.19 -19.57 -11.36
N SER A 3 4.33 -18.59 -11.06
CA SER A 3 3.22 -18.23 -11.95
C SER A 3 3.81 -17.52 -13.17
N ALA A 4 3.59 -18.08 -14.36
CA ALA A 4 3.96 -17.43 -15.61
C ALA A 4 3.05 -16.20 -15.81
N VAL A 5 3.64 -15.01 -15.80
CA VAL A 5 2.91 -13.79 -16.18
C VAL A 5 2.58 -13.90 -17.66
N VAL A 6 1.32 -14.16 -17.99
CA VAL A 6 0.81 -14.16 -19.36
C VAL A 6 0.67 -12.71 -19.78
N ILE A 7 1.65 -12.20 -20.54
CA ILE A 7 1.60 -10.85 -21.10
C ILE A 7 0.64 -10.86 -22.29
N LYS A 8 -0.62 -10.48 -22.05
CA LYS A 8 -1.57 -10.13 -23.14
C LYS A 8 -1.22 -8.71 -23.61
N SER A 9 -1.18 -8.50 -24.93
CA SER A 9 -0.67 -7.30 -25.63
C SER A 9 -0.82 -5.99 -24.85
N VAL A 10 0.29 -5.41 -24.38
CA VAL A 10 0.28 -4.14 -23.67
C VAL A 10 0.13 -3.01 -24.70
N ASN A 11 -0.86 -2.12 -24.52
CA ASN A 11 -0.80 -0.83 -25.21
C ASN A 11 0.35 -0.05 -24.56
N GLU A 12 1.49 -0.01 -25.24
CA GLU A 12 2.75 0.52 -24.69
C GLU A 12 2.67 1.98 -24.25
N ASP A 13 1.72 2.74 -24.80
CA ASP A 13 1.53 4.14 -24.45
C ASP A 13 0.82 4.33 -23.10
N SER A 14 0.03 3.35 -22.65
CA SER A 14 -0.74 3.49 -21.41
C SER A 14 0.12 3.45 -20.15
N ARG A 15 1.20 2.65 -20.16
CA ARG A 15 2.13 2.43 -19.02
C ARG A 15 1.40 2.11 -17.69
N VAL A 16 0.36 1.27 -17.77
CA VAL A 16 -0.47 0.84 -16.63
C VAL A 16 -0.18 -0.61 -16.27
N PHE A 17 -0.11 -0.88 -14.97
CA PHE A 17 0.03 -2.23 -14.42
C PHE A 17 -0.72 -2.37 -13.09
N GLU A 18 -1.00 -3.61 -12.72
CA GLU A 18 -1.81 -3.97 -11.55
C GLU A 18 -1.12 -5.06 -10.74
N GLY A 19 -1.49 -5.18 -9.46
CA GLY A 19 -0.89 -6.15 -8.57
C GLY A 19 -1.51 -6.19 -7.18
N ILE A 20 -0.81 -6.85 -6.27
CA ILE A 20 -1.11 -6.86 -4.84
C ILE A 20 -0.03 -6.08 -4.11
N ALA A 21 -0.42 -5.10 -3.29
CA ALA A 21 0.49 -4.22 -2.57
C ALA A 21 0.89 -4.77 -1.19
N SER A 22 0.02 -5.57 -0.59
CA SER A 22 0.25 -6.21 0.71
C SER A 22 -0.70 -7.40 0.88
N THR A 23 -0.28 -8.38 1.66
CA THR A 23 -1.02 -9.58 2.07
C THR A 23 -0.86 -9.78 3.59
N PRO A 24 -1.73 -10.55 4.27
CA PRO A 24 -1.55 -10.85 5.70
C PRO A 24 -0.40 -11.86 5.97
N THR A 25 0.32 -12.29 4.93
CA THR A 25 1.48 -13.17 5.07
C THR A 25 2.61 -12.45 5.79
N ALA A 26 3.22 -13.11 6.77
CA ALA A 26 4.38 -12.58 7.48
C ALA A 26 5.48 -12.19 6.48
N ASP A 27 6.03 -10.99 6.66
CA ASP A 27 7.04 -10.43 5.78
C ASP A 27 8.45 -10.96 6.11
N ARG A 28 9.45 -10.49 5.37
CA ARG A 28 10.84 -10.94 5.54
C ARG A 28 11.47 -10.55 6.88
N VAL A 29 10.85 -9.67 7.66
CA VAL A 29 11.28 -9.29 9.02
C VAL A 29 10.31 -9.80 10.09
N ASN A 30 9.43 -10.73 9.73
CA ASN A 30 8.40 -11.34 10.56
C ASN A 30 7.26 -10.42 10.99
N ASP A 31 7.08 -9.29 10.31
CA ASP A 31 5.93 -8.41 10.54
C ASP A 31 4.71 -8.90 9.74
N VAL A 32 3.51 -8.68 10.30
CA VAL A 32 2.22 -8.94 9.62
C VAL A 32 1.49 -7.61 9.49
N VAL A 33 1.01 -7.29 8.29
CA VAL A 33 0.21 -6.09 8.02
C VAL A 33 -1.18 -6.52 7.58
N GLU A 34 -2.21 -6.26 8.39
CA GLU A 34 -3.59 -6.63 8.05
C GLU A 34 -4.13 -5.75 6.92
N PRO A 35 -4.48 -6.29 5.74
CA PRO A 35 -4.92 -5.45 4.63
C PRO A 35 -6.21 -4.69 4.94
N LEU A 36 -7.13 -5.28 5.71
CA LEU A 36 -8.42 -4.68 6.07
C LEU A 36 -8.31 -3.45 6.97
N GLY A 37 -7.18 -3.26 7.65
CA GLY A 37 -6.90 -2.08 8.46
C GLY A 37 -6.04 -1.02 7.78
N LEU A 38 -5.75 -1.19 6.47
CA LEU A 38 -4.99 -0.22 5.71
C LEU A 38 -5.86 0.94 5.25
N THR A 39 -5.39 2.15 5.52
CA THR A 39 -5.94 3.40 4.98
C THR A 39 -4.96 4.02 4.00
N PHE A 40 -5.48 4.79 3.04
CA PHE A 40 -4.67 5.45 2.01
C PHE A 40 -5.43 6.62 1.39
N GLN A 41 -4.68 7.52 0.78
CA GLN A 41 -5.23 8.62 -0.02
C GLN A 41 -5.80 8.10 -1.34
N LYS A 42 -6.73 8.87 -1.93
CA LYS A 42 -7.34 8.55 -3.24
C LYS A 42 -6.31 8.30 -4.33
N GLU A 43 -5.24 9.11 -4.32
CA GLU A 43 -4.09 8.94 -5.19
C GLU A 43 -2.83 8.94 -4.34
N THR A 44 -2.03 7.90 -4.49
CA THR A 44 -0.79 7.68 -3.74
C THR A 44 0.41 7.72 -4.69
N PRO A 45 1.54 8.33 -4.31
CA PRO A 45 2.72 8.34 -5.18
C PRO A 45 3.27 6.93 -5.42
N LEU A 46 3.64 6.66 -6.68
CA LEU A 46 4.47 5.53 -7.07
C LEU A 46 5.93 5.97 -7.04
N LEU A 47 6.76 5.24 -6.30
CA LEU A 47 8.21 5.50 -6.20
C LEU A 47 9.02 4.36 -6.82
N LEU A 48 10.30 4.61 -7.11
CA LEU A 48 11.28 3.58 -7.41
C LEU A 48 12.27 3.46 -6.24
N ASN A 49 12.43 2.25 -5.69
CA ASN A 49 13.32 1.95 -4.57
C ASN A 49 13.19 2.91 -3.38
N HIS A 50 11.95 3.27 -3.02
CA HIS A 50 11.62 4.16 -1.90
C HIS A 50 12.23 5.57 -1.99
N LYS A 51 12.59 6.03 -3.20
CA LYS A 51 13.13 7.37 -3.41
C LYS A 51 12.05 8.45 -3.37
N ILE A 52 11.76 8.92 -2.16
CA ILE A 52 10.63 9.82 -1.84
C ILE A 52 10.66 11.18 -2.56
N ASP A 53 11.85 11.65 -2.92
CA ASP A 53 12.05 12.93 -3.62
C ASP A 53 11.85 12.84 -5.13
N GLN A 54 11.66 11.63 -5.67
CA GLN A 54 11.58 11.38 -7.11
C GLN A 54 10.44 10.41 -7.47
N PRO A 55 9.18 10.84 -7.38
CA PRO A 55 8.06 10.03 -7.82
C PRO A 55 8.15 9.73 -9.31
N VAL A 56 7.73 8.51 -9.66
CA VAL A 56 7.74 7.97 -11.02
C VAL A 56 6.33 7.70 -11.56
N GLY A 57 5.30 7.91 -10.76
CA GLY A 57 3.91 7.70 -11.17
C GLY A 57 2.91 7.85 -10.04
N THR A 58 1.70 7.34 -10.27
CA THR A 58 0.61 7.35 -9.29
C THR A 58 -0.01 5.97 -9.14
N VAL A 59 -0.63 5.75 -7.98
CA VAL A 59 -1.28 4.50 -7.59
C VAL A 59 -2.67 4.79 -7.06
N GLN A 60 -3.62 3.99 -7.51
CA GLN A 60 -4.94 3.85 -6.89
C GLN A 60 -5.03 2.45 -6.28
N PHE A 61 -5.30 2.39 -4.99
CA PHE A 61 -5.58 1.12 -4.31
C PHE A 61 -7.04 0.75 -4.52
N GLY A 62 -7.30 -0.55 -4.69
CA GLY A 62 -8.65 -1.08 -4.70
C GLY A 62 -9.17 -1.36 -3.30
N THR A 63 -10.35 -1.98 -3.22
CA THR A 63 -10.94 -2.38 -1.94
C THR A 63 -10.05 -3.41 -1.23
N PRO A 64 -9.62 -3.17 0.02
CA PRO A 64 -8.87 -4.16 0.78
C PRO A 64 -9.70 -5.42 1.00
N THR A 65 -9.05 -6.58 0.99
CA THR A 65 -9.69 -7.88 1.25
C THR A 65 -8.88 -8.65 2.29
N ALA A 66 -9.47 -9.69 2.87
CA ALA A 66 -8.73 -10.60 3.75
C ALA A 66 -7.53 -11.28 3.07
N LYS A 67 -7.48 -11.31 1.73
CA LYS A 67 -6.38 -11.93 0.96
C LYS A 67 -5.29 -10.93 0.56
N GLY A 68 -5.56 -9.62 0.63
CA GLY A 68 -4.60 -8.60 0.24
C GLY A 68 -5.23 -7.30 -0.25
N LEU A 69 -4.36 -6.34 -0.52
CA LEU A 69 -4.68 -5.01 -1.02
C LEU A 69 -4.35 -4.93 -2.53
N PRO A 70 -5.35 -4.99 -3.44
CA PRO A 70 -5.09 -4.80 -4.86
C PRO A 70 -4.72 -3.35 -5.17
N PHE A 71 -3.93 -3.13 -6.22
CA PHE A 71 -3.59 -1.79 -6.71
C PHE A 71 -3.59 -1.73 -8.23
N ARG A 72 -3.76 -0.51 -8.73
CA ARG A 72 -3.50 -0.11 -10.11
C ARG A 72 -2.55 1.07 -10.11
N ALA A 73 -1.47 0.98 -10.89
CA ALA A 73 -0.45 2.01 -10.99
C ALA A 73 -0.27 2.49 -12.43
N GLN A 74 0.15 3.74 -12.59
CA GLN A 74 0.47 4.32 -13.88
C GLN A 74 1.78 5.10 -13.80
N ILE A 75 2.65 4.89 -14.78
CA ILE A 75 3.88 5.67 -14.98
C ILE A 75 3.65 6.58 -16.19
N PRO A 76 3.70 7.92 -16.06
CA PRO A 76 3.46 8.79 -17.21
C PRO A 76 4.55 8.62 -18.27
N LYS A 77 4.14 8.67 -19.54
CA LYS A 77 5.05 8.88 -20.67
C LYS A 77 5.33 10.37 -20.77
N VAL A 78 6.59 10.75 -20.66
CA VAL A 78 7.03 12.14 -20.74
C VAL A 78 7.82 12.30 -22.04
N ASP A 79 7.36 13.23 -22.89
CA ASP A 79 7.99 13.50 -24.19
C ASP A 79 9.12 14.53 -24.08
N GLU A 80 9.04 15.44 -23.10
CA GLU A 80 10.09 16.43 -22.84
C GLU A 80 11.35 15.77 -22.28
N GLU A 81 12.50 16.08 -22.89
CA GLU A 81 13.80 15.60 -22.40
C GLU A 81 14.14 16.18 -21.03
N GLY A 82 14.65 15.33 -20.12
CA GLY A 82 15.06 15.75 -18.78
C GLY A 82 14.96 14.65 -17.73
N GLU A 83 15.21 15.01 -16.47
CA GLU A 83 15.29 14.06 -15.36
C GLU A 83 13.96 13.34 -15.09
N VAL A 84 12.82 13.99 -15.30
CA VAL A 84 11.50 13.37 -15.11
C VAL A 84 11.29 12.26 -16.14
N LYS A 85 11.59 12.53 -17.42
CA LYS A 85 11.53 11.52 -18.48
C LYS A 85 12.48 10.36 -18.21
N ARG A 86 13.72 10.65 -17.82
CA ARG A 86 14.73 9.61 -17.52
C ARG A 86 14.24 8.67 -16.43
N ARG A 87 13.73 9.19 -15.31
CA ARG A 87 13.28 8.35 -14.17
C ARG A 87 11.98 7.60 -14.45
N THR A 88 11.03 8.19 -15.20
CA THR A 88 9.79 7.49 -15.55
C THR A 88 10.05 6.41 -16.61
N ASP A 89 10.91 6.66 -17.58
CA ASP A 89 11.35 5.67 -18.57
C ASP A 89 12.13 4.52 -17.90
N GLU A 90 13.05 4.83 -16.98
CA GLU A 90 13.77 3.82 -16.20
C GLU A 90 12.82 2.91 -15.40
N ALA A 91 11.88 3.51 -14.66
CA ALA A 91 10.89 2.77 -13.89
C ALA A 91 10.02 1.88 -14.80
N TRP A 92 9.53 2.43 -15.92
CA TRP A 92 8.72 1.68 -16.87
C TRP A 92 9.49 0.54 -17.51
N HIS A 93 10.72 0.80 -17.99
CA HIS A 93 11.55 -0.24 -18.61
C HIS A 93 11.94 -1.32 -17.62
N SER A 94 12.21 -0.98 -16.36
CA SER A 94 12.52 -1.95 -15.29
C SER A 94 11.35 -2.91 -15.05
N VAL A 95 10.12 -2.39 -15.05
CA VAL A 95 8.90 -3.21 -14.90
C VAL A 95 8.62 -4.02 -16.17
N LYS A 96 8.63 -3.38 -17.34
CA LYS A 96 8.32 -4.01 -18.64
C LYS A 96 9.30 -5.15 -18.99
N SER A 97 10.60 -4.96 -18.67
CA SER A 97 11.63 -5.99 -18.88
C SER A 97 11.62 -7.08 -17.80
N GLY A 98 10.85 -6.90 -16.73
CA GLY A 98 10.78 -7.84 -15.61
C GLY A 98 11.99 -7.81 -14.68
N LEU A 99 12.83 -6.77 -14.73
CA LEU A 99 13.89 -6.52 -13.73
C LEU A 99 13.28 -6.25 -12.36
N ILE A 100 12.13 -5.54 -12.33
CA ILE A 100 11.34 -5.30 -11.12
C ILE A 100 9.98 -5.94 -11.28
N LYS A 101 9.64 -6.82 -10.34
CA LYS A 101 8.34 -7.53 -10.28
C LYS A 101 7.61 -7.31 -8.95
N GLY A 102 8.29 -6.75 -7.96
CA GLY A 102 7.78 -6.55 -6.61
C GLY A 102 7.39 -5.10 -6.34
N VAL A 103 6.56 -4.95 -5.32
CA VAL A 103 6.20 -3.65 -4.76
C VAL A 103 6.25 -3.69 -3.24
N SER A 104 6.52 -2.56 -2.60
CA SER A 104 6.53 -2.48 -1.14
C SER A 104 5.82 -1.20 -0.69
N ILE A 105 5.00 -1.31 0.35
CA ILE A 105 4.31 -0.17 0.95
C ILE A 105 5.19 0.46 2.03
N ARG A 106 5.21 1.79 2.09
CA ARG A 106 5.57 2.49 3.33
C ARG A 106 4.28 2.89 4.03
N PHE A 107 4.22 2.63 5.32
CA PHE A 107 3.05 2.93 6.11
C PHE A 107 3.42 3.45 7.50
N ARG A 108 2.46 4.09 8.14
CA ARG A 108 2.53 4.55 9.52
C ARG A 108 1.55 3.74 10.37
N PRO A 109 2.04 2.93 11.30
CA PRO A 109 1.18 2.18 12.22
C PRO A 109 0.30 3.12 13.06
N THR A 110 -0.95 2.74 13.28
CA THR A 110 -1.87 3.39 14.22
C THR A 110 -2.40 2.42 15.27
N GLU A 111 -2.47 1.12 14.94
CA GLU A 111 -2.78 0.05 15.89
C GLU A 111 -1.89 -1.16 15.60
N TYR A 112 -1.15 -1.62 16.61
CA TYR A 112 -0.21 -2.74 16.47
C TYR A 112 0.00 -3.50 17.78
N ALA A 113 0.52 -4.73 17.67
CA ALA A 113 0.92 -5.57 18.80
C ALA A 113 2.24 -6.28 18.50
N TYR A 114 2.97 -6.67 19.54
CA TYR A 114 4.12 -7.58 19.38
C TYR A 114 3.62 -9.00 19.11
N LYS A 115 4.36 -9.72 18.27
CA LYS A 115 4.13 -11.13 17.97
C LYS A 115 4.98 -12.01 18.90
N ASP A 116 4.41 -13.11 19.40
CA ASP A 116 5.11 -14.05 20.29
C ASP A 116 6.29 -14.75 19.58
N ASP A 117 6.18 -14.96 18.27
CA ASP A 117 7.22 -15.49 17.39
C ASP A 117 8.19 -14.41 16.87
N GLY A 118 8.11 -13.19 17.42
CA GLY A 118 8.91 -12.03 17.01
C GLY A 118 8.25 -11.21 15.89
N GLY A 119 8.69 -9.96 15.73
CA GLY A 119 8.09 -9.01 14.80
C GLY A 119 6.83 -8.32 15.36
N MET A 120 6.15 -7.59 14.49
CA MET A 120 5.00 -6.75 14.79
C MET A 120 3.77 -7.20 14.02
N HIS A 121 2.61 -7.20 14.66
CA HIS A 121 1.32 -7.33 14.00
C HIS A 121 0.65 -5.97 13.90
N TYR A 122 0.66 -5.38 12.71
CA TYR A 122 0.01 -4.10 12.39
C TYR A 122 -1.44 -4.33 12.00
N LYS A 123 -2.36 -4.06 12.92
CA LYS A 123 -3.81 -4.17 12.71
C LYS A 123 -4.37 -2.99 11.94
N LYS A 124 -3.82 -1.79 12.15
CA LYS A 124 -4.18 -0.58 11.39
C LYS A 124 -2.95 0.23 11.05
N ALA A 125 -2.90 0.70 9.81
CA ALA A 125 -1.83 1.56 9.34
C ALA A 125 -2.26 2.43 8.17
N ASP A 126 -1.64 3.60 8.05
CA ASP A 126 -1.86 4.55 6.97
C ASP A 126 -0.72 4.46 5.94
N ILE A 127 -1.03 4.07 4.71
CA ILE A 127 -0.08 3.95 3.61
C ILE A 127 0.25 5.34 3.07
N SER A 128 1.55 5.64 2.97
CA SER A 128 2.05 6.91 2.47
C SER A 128 2.57 6.84 1.03
N GLU A 129 2.96 5.65 0.56
CA GLU A 129 3.48 5.41 -0.80
C GLU A 129 3.39 3.92 -1.18
N LEU A 130 3.51 3.65 -2.48
CA LEU A 130 3.87 2.34 -3.00
C LEU A 130 5.17 2.48 -3.82
N SER A 131 6.15 1.60 -3.59
CA SER A 131 7.38 1.61 -4.37
C SER A 131 7.59 0.34 -5.17
N LEU A 132 8.03 0.51 -6.41
CA LEU A 132 8.68 -0.53 -7.22
C LEU A 132 9.98 -0.96 -6.55
N THR A 133 10.09 -2.25 -6.22
CA THR A 133 11.26 -2.81 -5.53
C THR A 133 11.63 -4.18 -6.10
N ALA A 134 12.92 -4.46 -6.24
CA ALA A 134 13.39 -5.78 -6.68
C ALA A 134 13.06 -6.87 -5.64
N ILE A 135 13.12 -6.52 -4.35
CA ILE A 135 12.83 -7.41 -3.23
C ILE A 135 11.84 -6.67 -2.30
N PRO A 136 10.54 -7.00 -2.34
CA PRO A 136 9.58 -6.39 -1.43
C PRO A 136 9.78 -6.91 0.00
N CYS A 137 9.29 -6.22 1.03
CA CYS A 137 9.32 -6.82 2.38
C CYS A 137 8.31 -7.98 2.45
N ASN A 138 7.05 -7.71 2.11
CA ASN A 138 6.01 -8.74 1.95
C ASN A 138 6.27 -9.55 0.66
N PRO A 139 6.53 -10.86 0.73
CA PRO A 139 6.95 -11.67 -0.42
C PRO A 139 5.89 -11.83 -1.52
N GLU A 140 4.62 -11.60 -1.18
CA GLU A 140 3.49 -11.74 -2.10
C GLU A 140 3.03 -10.39 -2.68
N ALA A 141 3.70 -9.29 -2.34
CA ALA A 141 3.45 -7.97 -2.89
C ALA A 141 4.09 -7.85 -4.29
N LEU A 142 3.35 -8.27 -5.31
CA LEU A 142 3.83 -8.48 -6.67
C LEU A 142 2.93 -7.82 -7.73
N ILE A 143 3.54 -7.46 -8.86
CA ILE A 143 2.86 -7.08 -10.09
C ILE A 143 2.28 -8.35 -10.73
N THR A 144 0.98 -8.37 -11.01
CA THR A 144 0.27 -9.57 -11.50
C THR A 144 -0.27 -9.42 -12.91
N ALA A 145 -0.45 -8.20 -13.41
CA ALA A 145 -0.99 -7.97 -14.74
C ALA A 145 -0.51 -6.65 -15.37
N PHE A 146 -0.49 -6.65 -16.70
CA PHE A 146 -0.41 -5.44 -17.53
C PHE A 146 -1.72 -5.29 -18.29
N LYS A 147 -2.35 -4.11 -18.26
CA LYS A 147 -3.66 -3.92 -18.89
C LYS A 147 -3.51 -3.48 -20.34
N SER A 148 -4.27 -4.13 -21.23
CA SER A 148 -4.70 -3.58 -22.53
C SER A 148 -6.01 -2.82 -22.32
N LEU A 149 -6.15 -1.59 -22.82
CA LEU A 149 -7.34 -0.74 -22.60
C LEU A 149 -8.67 -1.51 -22.77
N ALA A 150 -9.37 -1.71 -21.66
CA ALA A 150 -10.80 -1.89 -21.59
C ALA A 150 -11.29 -1.04 -20.41
N GLU A 151 -12.37 -0.32 -20.63
CA GLU A 151 -12.89 0.79 -19.82
C GLU A 151 -12.93 0.49 -18.31
N ILE A 152 -12.61 1.51 -17.52
CA ILE A 152 -12.81 1.50 -16.08
C ILE A 152 -14.26 1.93 -15.86
N PRO A 153 -15.14 1.10 -15.27
CA PRO A 153 -16.46 1.58 -14.86
C PRO A 153 -16.27 2.68 -13.82
N ASP A 154 -16.96 3.80 -14.06
CA ASP A 154 -16.90 5.01 -13.25
C ASP A 154 -17.27 4.68 -11.79
N ILE A 155 -16.30 4.78 -10.88
CA ILE A 155 -16.51 4.54 -9.45
C ILE A 155 -16.78 5.90 -8.82
N ALA A 156 -18.06 6.21 -8.62
CA ALA A 156 -18.50 7.43 -7.96
C ALA A 156 -17.87 7.55 -6.55
N PRO A 157 -17.45 8.76 -6.14
CA PRO A 157 -16.93 8.99 -4.80
C PRO A 157 -18.05 8.81 -3.77
N THR A 158 -17.86 7.89 -2.82
CA THR A 158 -18.72 7.80 -1.64
C THR A 158 -18.33 8.89 -0.65
N THR A 159 -19.12 9.97 -0.61
CA THR A 159 -19.11 10.93 0.49
C THR A 159 -19.73 10.25 1.72
N PRO A 160 -19.13 10.29 2.92
CA PRO A 160 -19.84 9.93 4.13
C PRO A 160 -20.76 11.10 4.49
N GLU A 161 -22.03 11.05 4.09
CA GLU A 161 -23.06 11.93 4.63
C GLU A 161 -23.33 11.54 6.09
N GLY A 162 -23.14 12.51 6.98
CA GLY A 162 -23.43 12.37 8.39
C GLY A 162 -24.92 12.16 8.63
N ASN A 163 -25.24 11.18 9.46
CA ASN A 163 -26.61 11.01 9.96
C ASN A 163 -26.67 11.47 11.41
N ALA A 164 -27.02 12.75 11.59
CA ALA A 164 -27.52 13.27 12.84
C ALA A 164 -29.02 12.95 12.93
N GLN A 165 -29.40 12.00 13.78
CA GLN A 165 -30.74 11.95 14.35
C GLN A 165 -30.71 11.22 15.69
N GLY A 166 -30.85 12.01 16.75
CA GLY A 166 -30.97 11.51 18.10
C GLY A 166 -32.30 10.80 18.34
N LYS A 167 -32.23 9.70 19.09
CA LYS A 167 -33.27 9.30 20.04
C LYS A 167 -32.58 8.87 21.33
N GLN A 168 -33.02 9.52 22.40
CA GLN A 168 -32.60 9.33 23.78
C GLN A 168 -33.12 7.99 24.31
N ALA A 169 -32.26 7.24 25.01
CA ALA A 169 -32.66 6.14 25.88
C ALA A 169 -31.83 6.20 27.17
N ASP A 170 -32.52 6.17 28.30
CA ASP A 170 -31.99 6.23 29.67
C ASP A 170 -31.10 5.01 30.03
N PRO A 171 -30.25 5.10 31.07
CA PRO A 171 -29.13 4.19 31.26
C PRO A 171 -29.52 2.92 32.02
N PRO A 172 -28.91 1.75 31.74
CA PRO A 172 -28.84 0.69 32.72
C PRO A 172 -27.57 0.82 33.56
N THR A 173 -27.81 1.01 34.85
CA THR A 173 -26.91 0.87 35.98
C THR A 173 -26.18 -0.47 35.97
N GLY A 174 -24.86 -0.45 36.11
CA GLY A 174 -24.07 -1.68 36.29
C GLY A 174 -22.59 -1.36 36.44
N ALA A 175 -22.11 -1.36 37.69
CA ALA A 175 -20.71 -1.12 38.03
C ALA A 175 -19.79 -2.23 37.49
N ALA A 176 -18.71 -1.84 36.81
CA ALA A 176 -17.53 -2.68 36.63
C ALA A 176 -16.26 -1.80 36.57
N THR A 177 -15.23 -2.29 37.24
CA THR A 177 -14.06 -1.61 37.79
C THR A 177 -13.15 -0.99 36.72
N THR A 178 -12.78 0.28 36.89
CA THR A 178 -11.75 0.94 36.07
C THR A 178 -10.37 0.45 36.50
N GLN A 179 -9.68 -0.32 35.65
CA GLN A 179 -8.22 -0.44 35.75
C GLN A 179 -7.59 0.66 34.88
N ALA A 180 -6.74 1.46 35.52
CA ALA A 180 -6.01 2.54 34.89
C ALA A 180 -5.04 1.99 33.84
N ILE A 181 -5.05 2.60 32.65
CA ILE A 181 -4.07 2.36 31.59
C ILE A 181 -2.78 3.06 32.04
N GLU A 182 -1.77 2.28 32.38
CA GLU A 182 -0.45 2.80 32.69
C GLU A 182 0.18 3.33 31.39
N ILE A 183 0.32 4.65 31.30
CA ILE A 183 0.94 5.33 30.18
C ILE A 183 2.45 5.15 30.35
N ALA A 184 3.05 4.22 29.61
CA ALA A 184 4.50 4.10 29.58
C ALA A 184 5.12 5.44 29.14
N PRO A 185 6.15 5.95 29.84
CA PRO A 185 6.74 7.24 29.51
C PRO A 185 7.31 7.19 28.09
N ARG A 186 7.26 8.35 27.43
CA ARG A 186 7.78 8.62 26.08
C ARG A 186 9.30 8.38 26.04
N ALA A 187 9.71 7.11 26.05
CA ALA A 187 11.03 6.72 25.61
C ALA A 187 11.10 7.09 24.14
N ALA A 188 12.15 7.81 23.75
CA ALA A 188 12.39 8.25 22.40
C ALA A 188 12.28 7.07 21.42
N LEU A 189 11.12 6.91 20.79
CA LEU A 189 10.93 6.03 19.64
C LEU A 189 11.90 6.55 18.59
N LYS A 190 12.98 5.79 18.35
CA LYS A 190 13.84 6.04 17.21
C LYS A 190 12.92 6.07 15.98
N PRO A 191 13.03 7.07 15.08
CA PRO A 191 12.27 7.03 13.85
C PRO A 191 12.57 5.70 13.17
N PHE A 192 11.54 4.90 12.92
CA PHE A 192 11.65 3.63 12.22
C PHE A 192 12.00 3.95 10.76
N PHE A 193 13.28 4.18 10.51
CA PHE A 193 13.84 4.24 9.19
C PHE A 193 13.92 2.80 8.71
N TYR A 194 13.08 2.42 7.74
CA TYR A 194 13.48 1.38 6.80
C TYR A 194 14.82 1.83 6.22
N PRO A 195 15.89 1.02 6.32
CA PRO A 195 17.15 1.37 5.68
C PRO A 195 16.88 1.53 4.18
N THR A 196 17.01 2.75 3.69
CA THR A 196 17.28 2.98 2.27
C THR A 196 18.67 2.42 2.03
N TYR A 197 18.77 1.24 1.42
CA TYR A 197 20.03 0.76 0.87
C TYR A 197 20.42 1.60 -0.34
#